data_AF-A0A934T057-F1
#
_entry.id   AF-A0A934T057-F1
#
_cell.length_a   1.000
_cell.length_b   1.000
_cell.length_c   1.000
_cell.angle_alpha   90.00
_cell.angle_beta   90.00
_cell.angle_gamma   90.00
#
_symmetry.space_group_name_H-M   'P 1'
#
loop_
_entity.id
_entity.type
_entity.pdbx_description
1 polymer ?
#
loop_
_entity_poly.entity_id
_entity_poly.type
_entity_poly.pdbx_seq_one_letter_code
_entity_poly.pdbx_strand_id
1 'polypeptide(L)' 'MADICDDSDAINEAFIERGVKAAQASLSVRRLAPTGICHNSRCEADVEEGKLFCDNQCAEEHRRTEKLRAISGTRH' A
#
# COMPACT_ATOMS: atom_id res chain seq x y z
N MET A 1 -29.12 9.08 31.49
CA MET A 1 -27.95 8.30 31.95
C MET A 1 -27.39 7.63 30.71
N ALA A 2 -26.67 8.40 29.92
CA ALA A 2 -25.92 7.97 28.74
C ALA A 2 -24.52 8.47 29.03
N ASP A 3 -23.57 7.60 29.33
CA ASP A 3 -22.26 8.12 29.77
C ASP A 3 -21.06 7.17 29.61
N ILE A 4 -21.23 5.97 29.01
CA ILE A 4 -20.08 5.06 28.84
C ILE A 4 -20.19 4.23 27.55
N CYS A 5 -21.40 3.76 27.19
CA CYS A 5 -21.58 2.94 26.00
C CYS A 5 -21.46 3.76 24.70
N ASP A 6 -22.08 4.94 24.63
CA ASP A 6 -22.03 5.79 23.42
C ASP A 6 -20.60 6.27 23.10
N ASP A 7 -19.81 6.59 24.14
CA ASP A 7 -18.41 7.01 23.96
C ASP A 7 -17.50 5.86 23.51
N SER A 8 -17.77 4.65 23.99
CA SER A 8 -17.01 3.46 23.60
C SER A 8 -17.24 3.08 22.13
N ASP A 9 -18.49 3.21 21.67
CA ASP A 9 -18.84 2.97 20.27
C ASP A 9 -18.21 4.03 19.35
N ALA A 10 -18.22 5.30 19.75
CA ALA A 10 -17.55 6.38 19.02
C ALA A 10 -16.02 6.17 18.89
N ILE A 11 -15.36 5.65 19.94
CA ILE A 11 -13.93 5.31 19.90
C ILE A 11 -13.67 4.14 18.95
N ASN A 12 -14.51 3.11 18.98
CA ASN A 12 -14.37 1.94 18.11
C ASN A 12 -14.59 2.30 16.64
N GLU A 13 -15.61 3.11 16.33
CA GLU A 13 -15.85 3.61 14.98
C GLU A 13 -14.67 4.43 14.47
N ALA A 14 -14.14 5.35 15.28
CA ALA A 14 -12.97 6.14 14.93
C ALA A 14 -11.69 5.30 14.71
N PHE A 15 -11.59 4.14 15.36
CA PHE A 15 -10.49 3.20 15.13
C PHE A 15 -10.65 2.45 13.81
N ILE A 16 -11.86 1.93 13.52
CA ILE A 16 -12.17 1.24 12.27
C ILE A 16 -12.00 2.19 11.08
N GLU A 17 -12.52 3.43 11.17
CA GLU A 17 -12.36 4.42 10.12
C GLU A 17 -10.89 4.76 9.83
N ARG A 18 -10.06 4.86 10.88
CA ARG A 18 -8.61 5.05 10.72
C ARG A 18 -7.97 3.86 10.00
N GLY A 19 -8.36 2.64 10.37
CA GLY A 19 -7.90 1.41 9.69
C GLY A 19 -8.29 1.38 8.22
N VAL A 20 -9.55 1.71 7.90
CA VAL A 20 -10.07 1.76 6.53
C VAL A 20 -9.36 2.86 5.73
N LYS A 21 -9.19 4.06 6.27
CA LYS A 21 -8.46 5.15 5.59
C LYS A 21 -6.99 4.79 5.37
N ALA A 22 -6.32 4.13 6.32
CA ALA A 22 -4.95 3.65 6.12
C ALA A 22 -4.86 2.56 5.04
N ALA A 23 -5.82 1.63 5.01
CA ALA A 23 -5.91 0.61 3.96
C ALA A 23 -6.19 1.25 2.58
N GLN A 24 -7.14 2.18 2.49
CA GLN A 24 -7.46 2.92 1.26
C GLN A 24 -6.27 3.77 0.80
N ALA A 25 -5.57 4.45 1.71
CA ALA A 25 -4.36 5.18 1.39
C ALA A 25 -3.26 4.25 0.87
N SER A 26 -3.11 3.05 1.46
CA SER A 26 -2.16 2.05 0.96
C SER A 26 -2.51 1.53 -0.43
N LEU A 27 -3.81 1.46 -0.76
CA LEU A 27 -4.31 1.10 -2.09
C LEU A 27 -4.18 2.25 -3.10
N SER A 28 -4.37 3.50 -2.67
CA SER A 28 -4.34 4.67 -3.54
C SER A 28 -2.94 5.14 -3.91
N VAL A 29 -1.90 4.73 -3.17
CA VAL A 29 -0.54 5.26 -3.32
C VAL A 29 0.21 4.72 -4.54
N ARG A 30 -0.20 3.63 -5.20
CA ARG A 30 0.51 3.17 -6.41
C ARG A 30 -0.41 2.55 -7.45
N ARG A 31 -0.90 3.39 -8.37
CA ARG A 31 -1.46 2.92 -9.65
C ARG A 31 -0.33 2.43 -10.56
N LEU A 32 0.30 1.31 -10.21
CA LEU A 32 1.13 0.58 -11.17
C LEU A 32 0.17 -0.02 -12.19
N ALA A 33 0.24 0.45 -13.42
CA ALA A 33 -0.51 -0.14 -14.51
C ALA A 33 0.25 -1.35 -15.05
N PRO A 34 -0.41 -2.46 -15.40
CA PRO A 34 0.24 -3.57 -16.09
C PRO A 34 0.74 -3.08 -17.45
N THR A 35 2.05 -3.14 -17.66
CA THR A 35 2.73 -2.70 -18.90
C THR A 35 3.18 -3.86 -19.78
N GLY A 36 3.04 -5.10 -19.30
CA GLY A 36 3.63 -6.29 -19.93
C GLY A 36 5.10 -6.51 -19.59
N ILE A 37 5.74 -5.59 -18.84
CA ILE A 37 7.13 -5.72 -18.35
C ILE A 37 7.15 -5.62 -16.82
N CYS A 38 8.08 -6.33 -16.18
CA CYS A 38 8.26 -6.31 -14.73
C CYS A 38 8.49 -4.89 -14.19
N HIS A 39 7.76 -4.52 -13.14
CA HIS A 39 7.89 -3.20 -12.49
C HIS A 39 9.15 -3.03 -11.63
N ASN A 40 9.91 -4.10 -11.39
CA ASN A 40 11.20 -3.98 -10.71
C ASN A 40 12.20 -3.32 -11.68
N SER A 41 12.72 -2.14 -11.36
CA SER A 41 13.62 -1.38 -12.26
C SER A 41 14.96 -2.07 -12.55
N ARG A 42 15.23 -3.21 -11.91
CA ARG A 42 16.41 -4.06 -12.15
C ARG A 42 16.08 -5.32 -12.96
N CYS A 43 14.83 -5.49 -13.37
CA CYS A 43 14.33 -6.65 -14.09
C CYS A 43 13.62 -6.19 -15.36
N GLU A 44 14.06 -6.69 -16.52
CA GLU A 44 13.49 -6.37 -17.83
C GLU A 44 12.66 -7.53 -18.39
N ALA A 45 12.26 -8.49 -17.54
CA ALA A 45 11.50 -9.65 -17.96
C ALA A 45 10.06 -9.27 -18.34
N ASP A 46 9.54 -9.90 -19.39
CA ASP A 46 8.13 -9.86 -19.74
C ASP A 46 7.28 -10.50 -18.63
N VAL A 47 6.09 -9.96 -18.41
CA VAL A 47 5.12 -10.46 -17.44
C VAL A 47 3.80 -10.80 -18.12
N GLU A 48 3.14 -11.84 -17.64
CA GLU A 48 1.81 -12.22 -18.13
C GLU A 48 0.82 -11.07 -17.97
N GLU A 49 -0.18 -11.04 -18.85
CA GLU A 49 -1.19 -9.98 -18.87
C GLU A 49 -1.88 -9.83 -17.51
N GLY A 50 -1.98 -8.58 -17.04
CA GLY A 50 -2.55 -8.25 -15.73
C GLY A 50 -1.61 -8.45 -14.54
N LYS A 51 -0.42 -9.02 -14.72
CA LYS A 51 0.61 -9.06 -13.66
C LYS A 51 1.49 -7.81 -13.71
N LEU A 52 2.05 -7.46 -12.55
CA LEU A 52 2.98 -6.34 -12.38
C LEU A 52 4.44 -6.79 -12.24
N PHE A 53 4.68 -8.03 -11.83
CA PHE A 53 6.00 -8.58 -11.55
C PHE A 53 6.11 -10.00 -12.12
N CYS A 54 7.31 -10.36 -12.59
CA CYS A 54 7.58 -11.69 -13.13
C CYS A 54 7.55 -12.78 -12.04
N ASP A 55 7.92 -12.42 -10.81
CA ASP A 55 7.94 -13.30 -9.66
C ASP A 55 7.73 -12.54 -8.34
N ASN A 56 7.63 -13.30 -7.25
CA ASN A 56 7.48 -12.76 -5.90
C ASN A 56 8.73 -12.02 -5.40
N GLN A 57 9.92 -12.39 -5.86
CA GLN A 57 11.17 -11.76 -5.43
C GLN A 57 11.25 -10.32 -5.93
N CYS A 58 10.93 -10.09 -7.20
CA CYS A 58 10.84 -8.77 -7.81
C CYS A 58 9.78 -7.89 -7.15
N ALA A 59 8.64 -8.48 -6.77
CA ALA A 59 7.61 -7.77 -6.02
C ALA A 59 8.11 -7.32 -4.63
N GLU A 60 8.84 -8.18 -3.92
CA GLU A 60 9.42 -7.84 -2.62
C GLU A 60 10.53 -6.78 -2.70
N GLU A 61 11.43 -6.90 -3.68
CA GLU A 61 12.50 -5.92 -3.91
C GLU A 61 11.96 -4.55 -4.26
N HIS A 62 10.97 -4.50 -5.17
CA HIS A 62 10.27 -3.27 -5.49
C HIS A 62 9.63 -2.66 -4.24
N ARG A 63 8.94 -3.47 -3.42
CA ARG A 63 8.32 -3.02 -2.16
C ARG A 63 9.33 -2.49 -1.15
N ARG A 64 10.52 -3.11 -1.03
CA ARG A 64 11.60 -2.63 -0.15
C ARG A 64 12.15 -1.29 -0.62
N THR A 65 12.46 -1.18 -1.91
CA THR A 65 13.00 0.05 -2.52
C THR A 65 12.03 1.21 -2.35
N GLU A 66 10.76 0.95 -2.60
CA GLU A 66 9.70 1.93 -2.48
C GLU A 66 9.41 2.34 -1.02
N LYS A 67 9.60 1.44 -0.05
CA LYS A 67 9.57 1.79 1.38
C LYS A 67 10.75 2.67 1.78
N LEU A 68 11.95 2.35 1.31
CA LEU A 68 13.14 3.18 1.55
C LEU A 68 12.97 4.58 0.96
N ARG A 69 12.45 4.69 -0.27
CA ARG A 69 12.11 5.99 -0.90
C ARG A 69 11.09 6.77 -0.10
N ALA A 70 10.04 6.12 0.41
CA ALA A 70 9.04 6.77 1.25
C ALA A 70 9.62 7.29 2.56
N ILE A 71 10.62 6.62 3.13
CA ILE A 71 11.31 7.04 4.37
C ILE A 71 12.34 8.14 4.08
N SER A 72 13.06 8.06 2.97
CA SER A 72 14.07 9.05 2.57
C SER A 72 13.45 10.33 1.99
N GLY A 73 12.21 10.26 1.48
CA GLY A 73 11.45 11.41 0.96
C GLY A 73 10.81 12.29 2.04
N THR A 74 10.82 11.87 3.32
CA THR A 74 10.24 12.61 4.46
C THR A 74 11.19 13.65 5.05
N ARG A 75 11.92 14.38 4.20
CA ARG A 75 12.65 15.60 4.56
C ARG A 75 12.23 16.71 3.62
N HIS A 76 11.11 17.37 3.91
CA HIS A 76 10.84 18.76 3.54
C HIS A 76 9.91 19.38 4.57
#